data_AF-A0A484F644-F1
#
_entry.id   AF-A0A484F644-F1
#
_cell.length_a   1.000
_cell.length_b   1.000
_cell.length_c   1.000
_cell.angle_alpha   90.00
_cell.angle_beta   90.00
_cell.angle_gamma   90.00
#
_symmetry.space_group_name_H-M   'P 1'
#
loop_
_entity.id
_entity.type
_entity.pdbx_description
1 polymer ?
#
loop_
_entity_poly.entity_id
_entity_poly.type
_entity_poly.pdbx_seq_one_letter_code
_entity_poly.pdbx_strand_id
1 'polypeptide(L)'
;MDFWKKGFKKFACFGIVLLILCMLSGTAAALDAPYVSDPEIEVLQEKATHSTIYLEWNSVIDATEYRIYRSSTIQGSYIQIGTVSSNEYVNTGLLPDTYYYYMIGASDGSQNEFSNTIGIKTKALTASPTNIKAKALITNENILITWDSVNQATSYRIYRADQESGIYTEIGTSSSNSYTDNNYTFGFSDDTSYWYKVSAFTGSWGLDGGPDEAITYKRPELTAIEDGPGKIKLSWAKIESYDKPDAKDAEGYYIYRKTSSTPYEKIGTVNSGDTIEYLDTGLPDGTYTYKITAYIQPDKGKESNEETVTLSGGAQTYTVTYNANDGVFDSAVDVGSTHTGMLTGSNILEVTGINSGDKLTKPTPPPTKNGYTFQYWYDSSDVEWDFNDGIINDMTLYAKWQKNGGSNGGKDPEPPTPTEPSKPGQGHSSESMQGPKPEPLKEPELEPITQGLAAWAFPLFLLILIIIIAYLYIRHKRRQRMMKNGEL
;
A
#
# COMPACT_ATOMS: atom_id res chain seq x y z
N MET A 1 105.59 -22.67 40.83
CA MET A 1 104.51 -22.52 41.83
C MET A 1 103.29 -23.25 41.29
N ASP A 2 103.26 -24.58 41.28
CA ASP A 2 103.74 -25.56 42.28
C ASP A 2 103.06 -25.43 43.64
N PHE A 3 102.83 -26.59 44.26
CA PHE A 3 101.84 -26.88 45.30
C PHE A 3 100.39 -26.90 44.75
N TRP A 4 99.73 -28.05 44.56
CA TRP A 4 100.14 -29.41 44.96
C TRP A 4 99.45 -30.52 44.14
N LYS A 5 100.19 -31.16 43.22
CA LYS A 5 99.87 -32.50 42.71
C LYS A 5 100.69 -33.53 43.50
N LYS A 6 100.10 -34.23 44.48
CA LYS A 6 100.48 -35.59 44.93
C LYS A 6 99.58 -36.05 46.09
N GLY A 7 98.65 -36.96 45.79
CA GLY A 7 97.73 -37.55 46.78
C GLY A 7 97.06 -38.83 46.28
N PHE A 8 97.75 -39.59 45.41
CA PHE A 8 97.20 -40.80 44.80
C PHE A 8 97.29 -41.98 45.79
N LYS A 9 96.19 -42.72 45.96
CA LYS A 9 96.06 -44.02 46.68
C LYS A 9 96.35 -44.03 48.19
N LYS A 10 95.28 -44.05 49.00
CA LYS A 10 94.98 -45.14 49.97
C LYS A 10 93.45 -45.26 50.13
N PHE A 11 92.95 -46.50 50.28
CA PHE A 11 91.51 -46.89 50.44
C PHE A 11 90.60 -46.46 49.27
N ALA A 12 90.15 -47.33 48.34
CA ALA A 12 89.91 -48.78 48.36
C ALA A 12 88.90 -49.24 49.43
N CYS A 13 87.76 -49.74 48.96
CA CYS A 13 86.67 -50.40 49.71
C CYS A 13 85.95 -49.58 50.79
N PHE A 14 84.98 -48.72 50.39
CA PHE A 14 83.64 -48.64 51.02
C PHE A 14 82.65 -47.74 50.21
N GLY A 15 82.61 -47.90 48.88
CA GLY A 15 81.81 -47.03 47.99
C GLY A 15 81.24 -47.70 46.73
N ILE A 16 81.20 -49.03 46.67
CA ILE A 16 80.71 -49.81 45.52
C ILE A 16 79.69 -50.86 46.00
N VAL A 17 78.73 -50.41 46.81
CA VAL A 17 77.52 -51.18 47.19
C VAL A 17 76.24 -50.33 47.02
N LEU A 18 76.36 -49.00 46.90
CA LEU A 18 75.23 -48.09 46.68
C LEU A 18 75.05 -47.63 45.21
N LEU A 19 75.59 -48.39 44.25
CA LEU A 19 75.51 -48.10 42.80
C LEU A 19 75.11 -49.32 41.94
N ILE A 20 74.68 -50.42 42.55
CA ILE A 20 74.15 -51.63 41.87
C ILE A 20 72.77 -52.00 42.46
N LEU A 21 72.01 -50.98 42.90
CA LEU A 21 70.60 -51.11 43.32
C LEU A 21 69.74 -49.91 42.89
N CYS A 22 70.18 -49.19 41.86
CA CYS A 22 69.41 -48.19 41.09
C CYS A 22 69.36 -48.52 39.58
N MET A 23 69.56 -49.79 39.20
CA MET A 23 69.34 -50.29 37.82
C MET A 23 68.20 -51.31 37.76
N LEU A 24 67.19 -51.18 38.62
CA LEU A 24 65.99 -52.02 38.60
C LEU A 24 64.73 -51.31 39.16
N SER A 25 64.65 -50.01 38.93
CA SER A 25 63.41 -49.22 39.02
C SER A 25 63.64 -47.87 38.33
N GLY A 26 62.98 -47.61 37.20
CA GLY A 26 63.03 -46.27 36.58
C GLY A 26 63.56 -46.16 35.15
N THR A 27 63.53 -47.22 34.34
CA THR A 27 62.98 -46.98 32.99
C THR A 27 61.47 -46.86 33.17
N ALA A 28 61.02 -45.67 33.60
CA ALA A 28 59.79 -45.19 33.02
C ALA A 28 60.07 -45.17 31.53
N ALA A 29 59.39 -46.02 30.76
CA ALA A 29 59.07 -45.60 29.42
C ALA A 29 58.42 -44.23 29.62
N ALA A 30 59.01 -43.19 29.03
CA ALA A 30 58.19 -42.06 28.66
C ALA A 30 57.11 -42.70 27.78
N LEU A 31 55.91 -42.84 28.34
CA LEU A 31 54.74 -43.13 27.55
C LEU A 31 54.74 -41.96 26.57
N ASP A 32 55.02 -42.21 25.29
CA ASP A 32 54.75 -41.20 24.27
C ASP A 32 53.29 -40.82 24.51
N ALA A 33 53.08 -39.58 24.95
CA ALA A 33 51.73 -39.04 25.02
C ALA A 33 51.18 -39.21 23.60
N PRO A 34 49.97 -39.79 23.42
CA PRO A 34 49.45 -40.08 22.09
C PRO A 34 49.53 -38.80 21.27
N TYR A 35 50.47 -38.81 20.31
CA TYR A 35 50.68 -37.65 19.45
C TYR A 35 49.56 -37.69 18.43
N VAL A 36 48.51 -36.93 18.74
CA VAL A 36 47.44 -36.59 17.80
C VAL A 36 48.13 -36.08 16.55
N SER A 37 47.95 -36.76 15.42
CA SER A 37 48.54 -36.35 14.16
C SER A 37 47.74 -35.20 13.55
N ASP A 38 48.43 -34.16 13.08
CA ASP A 38 47.83 -32.96 12.48
C ASP A 38 46.69 -33.30 11.47
N PRO A 39 45.47 -32.77 11.64
CA PRO A 39 44.37 -32.97 10.70
C PRO A 39 44.68 -32.51 9.26
N GLU A 40 45.06 -33.46 8.40
CA GLU A 40 45.08 -33.25 6.96
C GLU A 40 43.64 -33.20 6.41
N ILE A 41 43.14 -31.97 6.21
CA ILE A 41 41.86 -31.71 5.56
C ILE A 41 41.96 -32.05 4.07
N GLU A 42 41.23 -33.08 3.63
CA GLU A 42 40.81 -33.18 2.24
C GLU A 42 39.59 -32.29 1.96
N VAL A 43 39.55 -31.69 0.77
CA VAL A 43 38.67 -30.56 0.44
C VAL A 43 37.52 -30.99 -0.47
N LEU A 44 36.27 -30.70 -0.06
CA LEU A 44 35.07 -30.85 -0.91
C LEU A 44 34.39 -29.50 -1.21
N GLN A 45 35.08 -28.63 -1.97
CA GLN A 45 34.61 -27.31 -2.39
C GLN A 45 33.24 -27.34 -3.12
N GLU A 46 32.89 -28.48 -3.73
CA GLU A 46 31.69 -28.65 -4.57
C GLU A 46 30.37 -28.55 -3.81
N LYS A 47 30.36 -28.82 -2.50
CA LYS A 47 29.16 -28.84 -1.64
C LYS A 47 28.70 -27.45 -1.15
N ALA A 48 29.33 -26.35 -1.60
CA ALA A 48 28.89 -24.99 -1.26
C ALA A 48 27.60 -24.59 -2.01
N THR A 49 26.70 -23.85 -1.34
CA THR A 49 25.54 -23.19 -1.93
C THR A 49 25.70 -21.67 -1.87
N HIS A 50 24.63 -20.91 -2.12
CA HIS A 50 24.63 -19.45 -1.99
C HIS A 50 24.60 -18.96 -0.52
N SER A 51 24.10 -19.77 0.41
CA SER A 51 23.98 -19.40 1.84
C SER A 51 24.42 -20.48 2.83
N THR A 52 24.93 -21.61 2.32
CA THR A 52 25.50 -22.70 3.13
C THR A 52 26.85 -23.17 2.59
N ILE A 53 27.72 -23.59 3.50
CA ILE A 53 28.97 -24.30 3.20
C ILE A 53 28.98 -25.56 4.05
N TYR A 54 29.04 -26.72 3.39
CA TYR A 54 29.24 -28.01 4.03
C TYR A 54 30.76 -28.26 4.13
N LEU A 55 31.22 -28.58 5.34
CA LEU A 55 32.59 -28.94 5.66
C LEU A 55 32.64 -30.43 5.98
N GLU A 56 33.67 -31.11 5.49
CA GLU A 56 33.99 -32.51 5.75
C GLU A 56 35.50 -32.62 5.93
N TRP A 57 35.97 -33.54 6.76
CA TRP A 57 37.40 -33.71 7.04
C TRP A 57 37.73 -35.13 7.50
N ASN A 58 38.98 -35.56 7.28
CA ASN A 58 39.45 -36.86 7.71
C ASN A 58 39.39 -37.03 9.23
N SER A 59 39.18 -38.26 9.70
CA SER A 59 39.20 -38.54 11.14
C SER A 59 40.62 -38.53 11.68
N VAL A 60 40.81 -37.76 12.75
CA VAL A 60 42.05 -37.65 13.51
C VAL A 60 42.07 -38.72 14.59
N ILE A 61 43.21 -39.39 14.76
CA ILE A 61 43.39 -40.40 15.81
C ILE A 61 43.25 -39.79 17.20
N ASP A 62 42.59 -40.50 18.11
CA ASP A 62 42.30 -40.10 19.49
C ASP A 62 41.49 -38.79 19.68
N ALA A 63 41.06 -38.13 18.59
CA ALA A 63 40.18 -36.97 18.66
C ALA A 63 38.75 -37.37 19.09
N THR A 64 38.25 -36.70 20.11
CA THR A 64 36.90 -36.90 20.69
C THR A 64 35.90 -35.83 20.26
N GLU A 65 36.38 -34.64 19.90
CA GLU A 65 35.60 -33.57 19.31
C GLU A 65 36.41 -32.74 18.30
N TYR A 66 35.68 -32.06 17.42
CA TYR A 66 36.18 -31.09 16.46
C TYR A 66 35.51 -29.74 16.69
N ARG A 67 36.30 -28.68 16.74
CA ARG A 67 35.85 -27.28 16.88
C ARG A 67 36.02 -26.58 15.55
N ILE A 68 34.93 -26.05 15.00
CA ILE A 68 34.93 -25.38 13.70
C ILE A 68 35.11 -23.88 13.94
N TYR A 69 36.13 -23.32 13.29
CA TYR A 69 36.43 -21.90 13.33
C TYR A 69 36.22 -21.26 11.96
N ARG A 70 35.75 -20.01 11.94
CA ARG A 70 35.51 -19.22 10.72
C ARG A 70 36.10 -17.80 10.84
N SER A 71 36.65 -17.29 9.74
CA SER A 71 36.92 -15.87 9.54
C SER A 71 36.39 -15.36 8.19
N SER A 72 36.30 -14.04 8.04
CA SER A 72 35.97 -13.36 6.78
C SER A 72 37.21 -12.98 5.97
N THR A 73 38.42 -13.11 6.53
CA THR A 73 39.69 -12.92 5.83
C THR A 73 40.68 -14.01 6.19
N ILE A 74 41.58 -14.36 5.25
CA ILE A 74 42.50 -15.49 5.41
C ILE A 74 43.42 -15.37 6.64
N GLN A 75 43.87 -14.14 6.95
CA GLN A 75 44.69 -13.78 8.12
C GLN A 75 43.86 -13.07 9.21
N GLY A 76 42.54 -13.19 9.18
CA GLY A 76 41.64 -12.54 10.14
C GLY A 76 41.61 -13.23 11.50
N SER A 77 40.94 -12.59 12.47
CA SER A 77 40.56 -13.29 13.69
C SER A 77 39.55 -14.38 13.36
N TYR A 78 39.83 -15.61 13.79
CA TYR A 78 38.92 -16.74 13.67
C TYR A 78 38.01 -16.82 14.90
N ILE A 79 36.71 -17.02 14.67
CA ILE A 79 35.72 -17.26 15.73
C ILE A 79 35.25 -18.71 15.67
N GLN A 80 35.09 -19.35 16.82
CA GLN A 80 34.47 -20.67 16.89
C GLN A 80 32.97 -20.54 16.56
N ILE A 81 32.49 -21.32 15.60
CA ILE A 81 31.09 -21.32 15.15
C ILE A 81 30.36 -22.62 15.53
N GLY A 82 31.07 -23.66 15.93
CA GLY A 82 30.47 -24.91 16.41
C GLY A 82 31.49 -25.88 17.00
N THR A 83 30.96 -26.93 17.65
CA THR A 83 31.70 -28.11 18.09
C THR A 83 30.87 -29.33 17.73
N VAL A 84 31.50 -30.38 17.20
CA VAL A 84 30.85 -31.65 16.80
C VAL A 84 31.75 -32.84 17.16
N SER A 85 31.17 -34.02 17.33
CA SER A 85 31.92 -35.29 17.43
C SER A 85 31.97 -36.09 16.12
N SER A 86 31.30 -35.59 15.07
CA SER A 86 31.32 -36.12 13.70
C SER A 86 32.41 -35.45 12.85
N ASN A 87 32.67 -36.02 11.68
CA ASN A 87 33.62 -35.51 10.69
C ASN A 87 33.01 -34.55 9.65
N GLU A 88 31.86 -33.95 9.98
CA GLU A 88 31.10 -33.07 9.10
C GLU A 88 30.49 -31.89 9.88
N TYR A 89 30.33 -30.75 9.21
CA TYR A 89 29.64 -29.57 9.75
C TYR A 89 28.98 -28.75 8.64
N VAL A 90 27.71 -28.39 8.84
CA VAL A 90 26.98 -27.52 7.91
C VAL A 90 26.93 -26.09 8.45
N ASN A 91 27.66 -25.18 7.82
CA ASN A 91 27.57 -23.77 8.15
C ASN A 91 26.47 -23.10 7.32
N THR A 92 25.50 -22.46 7.99
CA THR A 92 24.30 -21.87 7.37
C THR A 92 24.21 -20.38 7.63
N GLY A 93 23.42 -19.64 6.84
CA GLY A 93 23.22 -18.20 7.03
C GLY A 93 24.42 -17.37 6.55
N LEU A 94 25.09 -17.85 5.51
CA LEU A 94 26.21 -17.18 4.86
C LEU A 94 25.72 -16.23 3.78
N LEU A 95 26.55 -15.23 3.45
CA LEU A 95 26.31 -14.34 2.33
C LEU A 95 26.67 -15.03 1.01
N PRO A 96 25.95 -14.78 -0.09
CA PRO A 96 26.28 -15.26 -1.43
C PRO A 96 27.54 -14.59 -1.98
N ASP A 97 28.16 -15.23 -2.98
CA ASP A 97 29.40 -14.82 -3.65
C ASP A 97 30.53 -14.32 -2.70
N THR A 98 30.59 -14.88 -1.49
CA THR A 98 31.45 -14.39 -0.40
C THR A 98 32.44 -15.47 0.02
N TYR A 99 33.71 -15.08 0.18
CA TYR A 99 34.74 -15.95 0.75
C TYR A 99 34.59 -16.05 2.26
N TYR A 100 34.53 -17.29 2.75
CA TYR A 100 34.67 -17.63 4.16
C TYR A 100 35.88 -18.54 4.34
N TYR A 101 36.66 -18.25 5.38
CA TYR A 101 37.87 -18.99 5.68
C TYR A 101 37.62 -19.86 6.91
N TYR A 102 38.01 -21.13 6.85
CA TYR A 102 37.76 -22.11 7.90
C TYR A 102 39.05 -22.76 8.38
N MET A 103 39.02 -23.14 9.65
CA MET A 103 40.05 -23.91 10.33
C MET A 103 39.35 -24.86 11.31
N ILE A 104 39.85 -26.08 11.43
CA ILE A 104 39.25 -27.13 12.27
C ILE A 104 40.26 -27.51 13.33
N GLY A 105 39.86 -27.37 14.60
CA GLY A 105 40.65 -27.84 15.74
C GLY A 105 40.18 -29.21 16.18
N ALA A 106 41.04 -30.23 16.12
CA ALA A 106 40.77 -31.56 16.67
C ALA A 106 41.22 -31.62 18.15
N SER A 107 40.45 -32.27 19.03
CA SER A 107 40.78 -32.33 20.47
C SER A 107 40.52 -33.70 21.11
N ASP A 108 41.49 -34.13 21.92
CA ASP A 108 41.42 -35.30 22.83
C ASP A 108 40.84 -34.95 24.22
N GLY A 109 40.44 -33.68 24.44
CA GLY A 109 40.01 -33.14 25.73
C GLY A 109 41.12 -32.45 26.55
N SER A 110 42.39 -32.56 26.13
CA SER A 110 43.57 -31.97 26.77
C SER A 110 44.41 -31.08 25.84
N GLN A 111 44.46 -31.39 24.54
CA GLN A 111 45.23 -30.73 23.51
C GLN A 111 44.32 -30.27 22.36
N ASN A 112 44.78 -29.34 21.53
CA ASN A 112 44.11 -28.96 20.29
C ASN A 112 45.18 -28.84 19.19
N GLU A 113 45.06 -29.65 18.14
CA GLU A 113 45.80 -29.43 16.89
C GLU A 113 44.88 -28.79 15.85
N PHE A 114 45.40 -27.87 15.03
CA PHE A 114 44.63 -27.07 14.09
C PHE A 114 45.05 -27.36 12.66
N SER A 115 44.05 -27.62 11.83
CA SER A 115 44.24 -27.79 10.40
C SER A 115 44.85 -26.56 9.72
N ASN A 116 45.32 -26.76 8.49
CA ASN A 116 45.50 -25.67 7.54
C ASN A 116 44.20 -24.85 7.35
N THR A 117 44.36 -23.57 6.98
CA THR A 117 43.24 -22.69 6.63
C THR A 117 42.73 -22.98 5.22
N ILE A 118 41.41 -23.10 5.05
CA ILE A 118 40.76 -23.21 3.74
C ILE A 118 39.84 -22.01 3.46
N GLY A 119 39.97 -21.40 2.28
CA GLY A 119 39.02 -20.41 1.76
C GLY A 119 37.98 -21.04 0.84
N ILE A 120 36.70 -20.98 1.20
CA ILE A 120 35.58 -21.45 0.39
C ILE A 120 34.69 -20.26 0.03
N LYS A 121 34.37 -20.09 -1.25
CA LYS A 121 33.42 -19.09 -1.73
C LYS A 121 32.02 -19.70 -1.79
N THR A 122 31.02 -19.02 -1.25
CA THR A 122 29.60 -19.35 -1.56
C THR A 122 29.32 -19.06 -3.03
N LYS A 123 28.30 -19.73 -3.59
CA LYS A 123 27.82 -19.46 -4.95
C LYS A 123 27.12 -18.09 -5.00
N ALA A 124 27.15 -17.43 -6.15
CA ALA A 124 26.31 -16.26 -6.38
C ALA A 124 24.83 -16.66 -6.43
N LEU A 125 23.93 -15.72 -6.12
CA LEU A 125 22.54 -15.81 -6.55
C LEU A 125 22.48 -15.70 -8.08
N THR A 126 21.67 -16.54 -8.72
CA THR A 126 21.57 -16.63 -10.19
C THR A 126 20.15 -16.43 -10.72
N ALA A 127 19.16 -16.24 -9.84
CA ALA A 127 17.77 -16.05 -10.19
C ALA A 127 17.27 -14.71 -9.65
N SER A 128 16.91 -13.81 -10.57
CA SER A 128 16.13 -12.61 -10.25
C SER A 128 14.68 -12.97 -9.91
N PRO A 129 13.96 -12.07 -9.23
CA PRO A 129 12.52 -11.96 -9.39
C PRO A 129 12.20 -11.78 -10.88
N THR A 130 11.26 -12.56 -11.39
CA THR A 130 10.75 -12.47 -12.78
C THR A 130 9.24 -12.27 -12.75
N ASN A 131 8.67 -11.96 -13.92
CA ASN A 131 7.24 -11.67 -14.05
C ASN A 131 6.81 -10.52 -13.14
N ILE A 132 7.65 -9.49 -13.03
CA ILE A 132 7.36 -8.33 -12.19
C ILE A 132 6.19 -7.54 -12.80
N LYS A 133 5.13 -7.35 -12.01
CA LYS A 133 3.89 -6.66 -12.41
C LYS A 133 3.55 -5.58 -11.40
N ALA A 134 3.16 -4.41 -11.87
CA ALA A 134 2.68 -3.29 -11.06
C ALA A 134 1.25 -2.90 -11.47
N LYS A 135 0.36 -2.66 -10.50
CA LYS A 135 -1.04 -2.27 -10.73
C LYS A 135 -1.54 -1.37 -9.59
N ALA A 136 -2.28 -0.32 -9.88
CA ALA A 136 -2.93 0.46 -8.82
C ALA A 136 -4.04 -0.34 -8.13
N LEU A 137 -4.16 -0.15 -6.82
CA LEU A 137 -5.25 -0.65 -6.01
C LEU A 137 -6.39 0.37 -5.98
N ILE A 138 -7.62 -0.11 -6.20
CA ILE A 138 -8.82 0.71 -6.21
C ILE A 138 -9.18 1.23 -4.81
N THR A 139 -8.72 0.60 -3.74
CA THR A 139 -9.16 0.96 -2.38
C THR A 139 -8.39 2.11 -1.73
N ASN A 140 -7.09 2.25 -2.01
CA ASN A 140 -6.18 3.08 -1.20
C ASN A 140 -5.21 3.96 -2.01
N GLU A 141 -5.41 4.14 -3.32
CA GLU A 141 -4.50 4.87 -4.23
C GLU A 141 -3.06 4.31 -4.35
N ASN A 142 -2.77 3.18 -3.71
CA ASN A 142 -1.45 2.56 -3.67
C ASN A 142 -1.16 1.72 -4.92
N ILE A 143 0.12 1.48 -5.23
CA ILE A 143 0.51 0.56 -6.30
C ILE A 143 0.93 -0.79 -5.70
N LEU A 144 0.26 -1.88 -6.08
CA LEU A 144 0.67 -3.24 -5.75
C LEU A 144 1.69 -3.73 -6.79
N ILE A 145 2.85 -4.12 -6.31
CA ILE A 145 3.91 -4.78 -7.07
C ILE A 145 3.94 -6.26 -6.67
N THR A 146 3.99 -7.15 -7.67
CA THR A 146 4.04 -8.61 -7.51
C THR A 146 5.10 -9.20 -8.42
N TRP A 147 5.65 -10.35 -8.03
CA TRP A 147 6.69 -11.07 -8.79
C TRP A 147 6.67 -12.55 -8.44
N ASP A 148 7.36 -13.38 -9.22
CA ASP A 148 7.53 -14.80 -8.90
C ASP A 148 8.49 -15.00 -7.72
N SER A 149 8.19 -15.99 -6.87
CA SER A 149 9.03 -16.28 -5.71
C SER A 149 10.40 -16.84 -6.12
N VAL A 150 11.47 -16.15 -5.69
CA VAL A 150 12.84 -16.61 -5.92
C VAL A 150 13.18 -17.70 -4.90
N ASN A 151 13.59 -18.87 -5.40
CA ASN A 151 13.93 -20.00 -4.54
C ASN A 151 15.08 -19.66 -3.57
N GLN A 152 14.85 -19.90 -2.28
CA GLN A 152 15.73 -19.58 -1.14
C GLN A 152 15.82 -18.09 -0.76
N ALA A 153 15.12 -17.18 -1.44
CA ALA A 153 15.02 -15.79 -0.98
C ALA A 153 14.27 -15.68 0.36
N THR A 154 14.86 -14.99 1.33
CA THR A 154 14.25 -14.70 2.64
C THR A 154 13.53 -13.34 2.67
N SER A 155 13.90 -12.45 1.76
CA SER A 155 13.30 -11.13 1.59
C SER A 155 13.60 -10.55 0.21
N TYR A 156 12.97 -9.41 -0.09
CA TYR A 156 13.14 -8.62 -1.30
C TYR A 156 13.28 -7.14 -0.94
N ARG A 157 14.06 -6.38 -1.71
CA ARG A 157 14.02 -4.90 -1.70
C ARG A 157 13.32 -4.42 -2.96
N ILE A 158 12.56 -3.35 -2.84
CA ILE A 158 11.76 -2.76 -3.91
C ILE A 158 12.25 -1.33 -4.11
N TYR A 159 12.52 -0.98 -5.37
CA TYR A 159 13.01 0.32 -5.77
C TYR A 159 12.07 0.95 -6.80
N ARG A 160 11.97 2.28 -6.78
CA ARG A 160 11.16 3.06 -7.74
C ARG A 160 12.00 4.15 -8.40
N ALA A 161 11.76 4.39 -9.68
CA ALA A 161 12.21 5.58 -10.40
C ALA A 161 11.05 6.24 -11.14
N ASP A 162 11.15 7.55 -11.34
CA ASP A 162 10.17 8.35 -12.09
C ASP A 162 10.54 8.47 -13.59
N GLN A 163 11.58 7.73 -14.03
CA GLN A 163 12.08 7.59 -15.41
C GLN A 163 12.71 6.20 -15.59
N GLU A 164 12.59 5.59 -16.78
CA GLU A 164 13.09 4.23 -17.08
C GLU A 164 14.59 4.06 -16.77
N SER A 165 15.41 4.99 -17.28
CA SER A 165 16.85 5.07 -17.04
C SER A 165 17.20 6.04 -15.90
N GLY A 166 16.27 6.26 -14.97
CA GLY A 166 16.41 7.18 -13.84
C GLY A 166 17.23 6.62 -12.67
N ILE A 167 17.35 7.42 -11.61
CA ILE A 167 17.88 6.95 -10.33
C ILE A 167 16.77 6.20 -9.60
N TYR A 168 16.98 4.91 -9.37
CA TYR A 168 16.08 4.07 -8.58
C TYR A 168 16.36 4.25 -7.09
N THR A 169 15.33 4.61 -6.33
CA THR A 169 15.39 4.80 -4.88
C THR A 169 14.68 3.64 -4.18
N GLU A 170 15.27 3.07 -3.12
CA GLU A 170 14.62 2.02 -2.33
C GLU A 170 13.38 2.59 -1.63
N ILE A 171 12.21 2.00 -1.89
CA ILE A 171 10.93 2.40 -1.28
C ILE A 171 10.53 1.48 -0.11
N GLY A 172 11.11 0.28 -0.04
CA GLY A 172 10.89 -0.63 1.09
C GLY A 172 11.34 -2.06 0.84
N THR A 173 10.98 -2.93 1.78
CA THR A 173 11.33 -4.36 1.75
C THR A 173 10.09 -5.23 1.97
N SER A 174 10.14 -6.48 1.51
CA SER A 174 9.09 -7.47 1.74
C SER A 174 9.67 -8.85 2.05
N SER A 175 9.05 -9.60 2.96
CA SER A 175 9.34 -11.03 3.19
C SER A 175 8.49 -11.96 2.30
N SER A 176 7.60 -11.39 1.48
CA SER A 176 6.70 -12.10 0.57
C SER A 176 6.96 -11.66 -0.88
N ASN A 177 6.44 -12.39 -1.86
CA ASN A 177 6.58 -12.07 -3.29
C ASN A 177 5.63 -10.94 -3.79
N SER A 178 5.32 -10.00 -2.90
CA SER A 178 4.48 -8.84 -3.17
C SER A 178 4.84 -7.68 -2.24
N TYR A 179 4.69 -6.45 -2.71
CA TYR A 179 4.86 -5.23 -1.94
C TYR A 179 3.83 -4.19 -2.38
N THR A 180 3.33 -3.38 -1.46
CA THR A 180 2.40 -2.29 -1.78
C THR A 180 3.12 -0.96 -1.56
N ASP A 181 3.39 -0.23 -2.65
CA ASP A 181 3.89 1.13 -2.62
C ASP A 181 2.77 2.07 -2.17
N ASN A 182 2.78 2.36 -0.87
CA ASN A 182 1.83 3.27 -0.21
C ASN A 182 2.27 4.75 -0.28
N ASN A 183 3.43 5.04 -0.90
CA ASN A 183 3.95 6.36 -1.25
C ASN A 183 3.78 7.52 -0.25
N TYR A 184 3.90 7.23 1.06
CA TYR A 184 3.76 8.19 2.16
C TYR A 184 4.75 9.39 2.13
N THR A 185 5.78 9.37 1.28
CA THR A 185 6.92 10.30 1.35
C THR A 185 7.08 11.21 0.13
N PHE A 186 6.59 10.83 -1.05
CA PHE A 186 6.81 11.58 -2.30
C PHE A 186 5.55 11.92 -3.09
N GLY A 187 4.43 11.23 -2.84
CA GLY A 187 3.18 11.44 -3.58
C GLY A 187 3.20 10.84 -4.99
N PHE A 188 2.03 10.47 -5.51
CA PHE A 188 1.86 10.04 -6.90
C PHE A 188 1.43 11.25 -7.74
N SER A 189 2.36 11.76 -8.54
CA SER A 189 2.11 12.80 -9.53
C SER A 189 1.22 12.26 -10.64
N ASP A 190 0.20 13.03 -11.03
CA ASP A 190 -0.70 12.62 -12.09
C ASP A 190 0.03 12.60 -13.44
N ASP A 191 -0.34 11.64 -14.30
CA ASP A 191 0.33 11.30 -15.57
C ASP A 191 1.79 10.82 -15.50
N THR A 192 2.38 10.72 -14.31
CA THR A 192 3.73 10.17 -14.16
C THR A 192 3.70 8.64 -14.29
N SER A 193 4.52 8.12 -15.21
CA SER A 193 4.84 6.70 -15.26
C SER A 193 5.86 6.36 -14.17
N TYR A 194 5.68 5.22 -13.49
CA TYR A 194 6.59 4.77 -12.46
C TYR A 194 7.23 3.45 -12.88
N TRP A 195 8.55 3.36 -12.72
CA TRP A 195 9.33 2.16 -12.99
C TRP A 195 9.73 1.50 -11.67
N TYR A 196 9.39 0.22 -11.54
CA TYR A 196 9.69 -0.57 -10.35
C TYR A 196 10.74 -1.62 -10.64
N LYS A 197 11.67 -1.79 -9.70
CA LYS A 197 12.70 -2.83 -9.68
C LYS A 197 12.59 -3.64 -8.39
N VAL A 198 12.83 -4.95 -8.47
CA VAL A 198 12.81 -5.84 -7.29
C VAL A 198 14.05 -6.72 -7.31
N SER A 199 14.76 -6.76 -6.19
CA SER A 199 15.96 -7.59 -6.00
C SER A 199 15.75 -8.55 -4.82
N ALA A 200 16.20 -9.79 -4.95
CA ALA A 200 16.02 -10.84 -3.93
C ALA A 200 17.22 -10.94 -2.96
N PHE A 201 16.95 -11.29 -1.70
CA PHE A 201 17.94 -11.31 -0.61
C PHE A 201 17.86 -12.56 0.26
N THR A 202 19.01 -12.99 0.78
CA THR A 202 19.14 -14.13 1.70
C THR A 202 19.92 -13.73 2.97
N GLY A 203 19.23 -13.52 4.08
CA GLY A 203 19.83 -13.30 5.41
C GLY A 203 20.05 -11.84 5.85
N SER A 204 20.39 -11.67 7.13
CA SER A 204 20.25 -10.41 7.89
C SER A 204 21.21 -9.26 7.55
N TRP A 205 22.12 -9.41 6.59
CA TRP A 205 23.11 -8.38 6.20
C TRP A 205 23.08 -8.03 4.70
N GLY A 206 21.95 -8.33 4.04
CA GLY A 206 21.59 -8.12 2.63
C GLY A 206 22.58 -7.38 1.72
N LEU A 207 23.18 -8.15 0.80
CA LEU A 207 23.85 -7.68 -0.41
C LEU A 207 23.18 -8.29 -1.64
N ASP A 208 23.22 -7.54 -2.74
CA ASP A 208 22.33 -7.65 -3.91
C ASP A 208 22.79 -8.72 -4.92
N GLY A 209 21.90 -9.21 -5.80
CA GLY A 209 22.35 -10.12 -6.86
C GLY A 209 21.31 -10.80 -7.74
N GLY A 210 20.58 -10.04 -8.55
CA GLY A 210 19.97 -10.50 -9.81
C GLY A 210 19.71 -9.28 -10.69
N PRO A 211 19.73 -9.36 -12.05
CA PRO A 211 19.29 -8.25 -12.88
C PRO A 211 17.85 -7.87 -12.51
N ASP A 212 17.61 -6.61 -12.14
CA ASP A 212 16.26 -6.15 -11.86
C ASP A 212 15.47 -6.06 -13.18
N GLU A 213 14.30 -6.69 -13.22
CA GLU A 213 13.30 -6.42 -14.26
C GLU A 213 12.57 -5.11 -13.92
N ALA A 214 12.32 -4.28 -14.93
CA ALA A 214 11.62 -3.00 -14.78
C ALA A 214 10.19 -3.13 -15.30
N ILE A 215 9.20 -2.77 -14.50
CA ILE A 215 7.80 -2.64 -14.95
C ILE A 215 7.33 -1.19 -14.87
N THR A 216 6.70 -0.72 -15.94
CA THR A 216 6.06 0.60 -16.01
C THR A 216 4.61 0.49 -15.54
N TYR A 217 4.20 1.31 -14.57
CA TYR A 217 2.78 1.56 -14.30
C TYR A 217 2.34 2.89 -14.91
N LYS A 218 1.21 2.88 -15.63
CA LYS A 218 0.48 4.08 -16.09
C LYS A 218 -0.94 4.05 -15.54
N ARG A 219 -1.46 5.23 -15.15
CA ARG A 219 -2.86 5.41 -14.70
C ARG A 219 -3.85 4.97 -15.80
N PRO A 220 -5.11 4.67 -15.45
CA PRO A 220 -6.15 4.33 -16.43
C PRO A 220 -6.31 5.45 -17.46
N GLU A 221 -6.18 5.09 -18.73
CA GLU A 221 -6.40 6.03 -19.83
C GLU A 221 -7.90 6.24 -20.05
N LEU A 222 -8.36 7.46 -19.79
CA LEU A 222 -9.65 7.96 -20.26
C LEU A 222 -9.48 8.50 -21.67
N THR A 223 -10.49 8.32 -22.50
CA THR A 223 -10.68 9.03 -23.78
C THR A 223 -12.06 9.66 -23.77
N ALA A 224 -12.20 10.82 -24.39
CA ALA A 224 -13.47 11.52 -24.58
C ALA A 224 -13.57 12.01 -26.03
N ILE A 225 -14.69 11.72 -26.69
CA ILE A 225 -14.96 12.14 -28.08
C ILE A 225 -16.36 12.71 -28.20
N GLU A 226 -16.55 13.69 -29.10
CA GLU A 226 -17.90 14.10 -29.51
C GLU A 226 -18.58 12.94 -30.26
N ASP A 227 -19.77 12.55 -29.80
CA ASP A 227 -20.59 11.45 -30.35
C ASP A 227 -21.89 12.00 -30.94
N GLY A 228 -21.74 13.11 -31.67
CA GLY A 228 -22.82 13.90 -32.25
C GLY A 228 -23.31 15.06 -31.37
N PRO A 229 -24.31 15.83 -31.85
CA PRO A 229 -24.73 17.08 -31.23
C PRO A 229 -25.16 16.92 -29.76
N GLY A 230 -24.50 17.67 -28.88
CA GLY A 230 -24.77 17.65 -27.44
C GLY A 230 -24.44 16.33 -26.74
N LYS A 231 -23.53 15.51 -27.31
CA LYS A 231 -23.14 14.21 -26.78
C LYS A 231 -21.62 14.04 -26.75
N ILE A 232 -21.12 13.54 -25.62
CA ILE A 232 -19.71 13.15 -25.48
C ILE A 232 -19.66 11.69 -25.02
N LYS A 233 -19.03 10.84 -25.81
CA LYS A 233 -18.74 9.47 -25.43
C LYS A 233 -17.39 9.41 -24.73
N LEU A 234 -17.41 8.89 -23.51
CA LEU A 234 -16.25 8.53 -22.72
C LEU A 234 -15.96 7.04 -22.89
N SER A 235 -14.68 6.67 -22.95
CA SER A 235 -14.24 5.27 -23.01
C SER A 235 -12.89 5.09 -22.32
N TRP A 236 -12.68 3.95 -21.66
CA TRP A 236 -11.47 3.66 -20.89
C TRP A 236 -11.09 2.17 -20.96
N ALA A 237 -9.92 1.81 -20.45
CA ALA A 237 -9.53 0.40 -20.27
C ALA A 237 -10.11 -0.18 -18.97
N LYS A 238 -10.52 -1.46 -18.97
CA LYS A 238 -11.04 -2.14 -17.76
C LYS A 238 -10.01 -2.09 -16.62
N ILE A 239 -10.43 -1.64 -15.44
CA ILE A 239 -9.60 -1.63 -14.23
C ILE A 239 -9.84 -2.94 -13.46
N GLU A 240 -9.13 -3.98 -13.90
CA GLU A 240 -9.12 -5.30 -13.25
C GLU A 240 -8.30 -5.29 -11.94
N SER A 241 -8.57 -6.24 -11.05
CA SER A 241 -7.70 -6.56 -9.91
C SER A 241 -6.55 -7.51 -10.30
N TYR A 242 -5.85 -8.10 -9.33
CA TYR A 242 -4.88 -9.17 -9.60
C TYR A 242 -5.52 -10.53 -9.31
N ASP A 243 -4.99 -11.61 -9.90
CA ASP A 243 -5.30 -13.01 -9.51
C ASP A 243 -4.79 -13.32 -8.09
N LYS A 244 -5.40 -12.68 -7.08
CA LYS A 244 -5.21 -12.92 -5.66
C LYS A 244 -6.60 -13.12 -5.05
N PRO A 245 -6.83 -14.12 -4.17
CA PRO A 245 -8.17 -14.42 -3.66
C PRO A 245 -8.93 -13.24 -3.04
N ASP A 246 -8.19 -12.27 -2.51
CA ASP A 246 -8.73 -11.12 -1.77
C ASP A 246 -8.84 -9.83 -2.61
N ALA A 247 -8.35 -9.84 -3.86
CA ALA A 247 -8.32 -8.66 -4.71
C ALA A 247 -9.57 -8.60 -5.60
N LYS A 248 -10.56 -7.78 -5.22
CA LYS A 248 -11.78 -7.56 -6.01
C LYS A 248 -11.53 -6.66 -7.21
N ASP A 249 -12.11 -7.01 -8.36
CA ASP A 249 -12.30 -6.12 -9.51
C ASP A 249 -13.07 -4.86 -9.12
N ALA A 250 -13.02 -3.81 -9.95
CA ALA A 250 -13.90 -2.65 -9.81
C ALA A 250 -15.37 -3.09 -9.78
N GLU A 251 -16.14 -2.60 -8.81
CA GLU A 251 -17.60 -2.76 -8.80
C GLU A 251 -18.26 -1.80 -9.81
N GLY A 252 -17.57 -0.72 -10.16
CA GLY A 252 -18.02 0.25 -11.15
C GLY A 252 -17.11 1.47 -11.25
N TYR A 253 -17.61 2.53 -11.90
CA TYR A 253 -16.89 3.78 -12.14
C TYR A 253 -17.75 4.99 -11.79
N TYR A 254 -17.16 5.99 -11.13
CA TYR A 254 -17.75 7.32 -10.96
C TYR A 254 -17.25 8.25 -12.07
N ILE A 255 -18.18 8.96 -12.70
CA ILE A 255 -17.91 9.86 -13.82
C ILE A 255 -17.99 11.31 -13.32
N TYR A 256 -16.93 12.08 -13.55
CA TYR A 256 -16.83 13.48 -13.14
C TYR A 256 -16.64 14.39 -14.36
N ARG A 257 -17.29 15.56 -14.33
CA ARG A 257 -17.21 16.60 -15.36
C ARG A 257 -17.03 17.97 -14.72
N LYS A 258 -16.19 18.83 -15.32
CA LYS A 258 -16.09 20.27 -15.06
C LYS A 258 -16.28 21.04 -16.37
N THR A 259 -16.57 22.33 -16.29
CA THR A 259 -16.47 23.26 -17.42
C THR A 259 -15.36 24.29 -17.15
N SER A 260 -15.21 25.28 -18.01
CA SER A 260 -14.37 26.47 -17.72
C SER A 260 -14.92 27.36 -16.59
N SER A 261 -16.19 27.21 -16.22
CA SER A 261 -16.88 28.04 -15.21
C SER A 261 -17.35 27.29 -13.96
N THR A 262 -17.39 25.96 -13.98
CA THR A 262 -17.81 25.11 -12.85
C THR A 262 -16.71 24.16 -12.39
N PRO A 263 -16.64 23.83 -11.08
CA PRO A 263 -15.74 22.78 -10.58
C PRO A 263 -16.18 21.38 -11.06
N TYR A 264 -15.42 20.36 -10.68
CA TYR A 264 -15.81 18.97 -10.93
C TYR A 264 -17.05 18.57 -10.12
N GLU A 265 -18.06 18.06 -10.83
CA GLU A 265 -19.23 17.43 -10.27
C GLU A 265 -19.33 15.97 -10.73
N LYS A 266 -19.90 15.09 -9.89
CA LYS A 266 -20.15 13.70 -10.25
C LYS A 266 -21.44 13.62 -11.08
N ILE A 267 -21.29 13.44 -12.39
CA ILE A 267 -22.42 13.40 -13.33
C ILE A 267 -23.06 12.01 -13.47
N GLY A 268 -22.32 10.95 -13.15
CA GLY A 268 -22.77 9.58 -13.41
C GLY A 268 -22.11 8.53 -12.51
N THR A 269 -22.74 7.35 -12.48
CA THR A 269 -22.20 6.11 -11.91
C THR A 269 -22.45 4.97 -12.89
N VAL A 270 -21.39 4.31 -13.32
CA VAL A 270 -21.46 3.06 -14.06
C VAL A 270 -21.38 1.93 -13.04
N ASN A 271 -22.47 1.18 -12.84
CA ASN A 271 -22.60 0.18 -11.77
C ASN A 271 -22.06 -1.22 -12.14
N SER A 272 -21.07 -1.29 -13.03
CA SER A 272 -20.44 -2.53 -13.46
C SER A 272 -18.99 -2.27 -13.84
N GLY A 273 -18.05 -3.03 -13.28
CA GLY A 273 -16.63 -2.97 -13.62
C GLY A 273 -16.32 -3.38 -15.07
N ASP A 274 -17.19 -4.19 -15.68
CA ASP A 274 -17.05 -4.65 -17.08
C ASP A 274 -17.54 -3.61 -18.10
N THR A 275 -18.31 -2.60 -17.66
CA THR A 275 -18.77 -1.53 -18.54
C THR A 275 -17.72 -0.42 -18.60
N ILE A 276 -17.08 -0.29 -19.76
CA ILE A 276 -15.90 0.56 -19.99
C ILE A 276 -16.18 1.82 -20.83
N GLU A 277 -17.45 2.22 -20.91
CA GLU A 277 -17.91 3.40 -21.63
C GLU A 277 -19.03 4.14 -20.88
N TYR A 278 -19.17 5.43 -21.14
CA TYR A 278 -20.27 6.27 -20.65
C TYR A 278 -20.61 7.33 -21.69
N LEU A 279 -21.89 7.53 -21.97
CA LEU A 279 -22.35 8.57 -22.89
C LEU A 279 -22.95 9.73 -22.07
N ASP A 280 -22.28 10.87 -22.09
CA ASP A 280 -22.82 12.13 -21.57
C ASP A 280 -23.69 12.79 -22.65
N THR A 281 -24.86 13.28 -22.29
CA THR A 281 -25.90 13.73 -23.25
C THR A 281 -26.62 14.97 -22.76
N GLY A 282 -27.13 15.78 -23.68
CA GLY A 282 -27.86 17.00 -23.34
C GLY A 282 -26.91 18.15 -23.01
N LEU A 283 -25.75 18.17 -23.67
CA LEU A 283 -24.71 19.17 -23.47
C LEU A 283 -24.94 20.38 -24.39
N PRO A 284 -24.99 21.61 -23.86
CA PRO A 284 -24.83 22.82 -24.66
C PRO A 284 -23.46 22.87 -25.37
N ASP A 285 -23.29 23.81 -26.30
CA ASP A 285 -21.95 24.15 -26.81
C ASP A 285 -21.05 24.62 -25.66
N GLY A 286 -19.80 24.15 -25.65
CA GLY A 286 -18.86 24.49 -24.59
C GLY A 286 -17.69 23.52 -24.49
N THR A 287 -16.74 23.88 -23.64
CA THR A 287 -15.58 23.04 -23.30
C THR A 287 -15.85 22.30 -22.00
N TYR A 288 -15.78 20.97 -22.07
CA TYR A 288 -15.99 20.05 -20.97
C TYR A 288 -14.71 19.26 -20.71
N THR A 289 -14.32 19.15 -19.44
CA THR A 289 -13.21 18.28 -19.04
C THR A 289 -13.74 17.18 -18.12
N TYR A 290 -13.32 15.95 -18.40
CA TYR A 290 -13.78 14.74 -17.76
C TYR A 290 -12.65 14.02 -17.02
N LYS A 291 -13.02 13.32 -15.96
CA LYS A 291 -12.19 12.30 -15.30
C LYS A 291 -13.08 11.23 -14.67
N ILE A 292 -12.53 10.04 -14.43
CA ILE A 292 -13.23 8.92 -13.82
C ILE A 292 -12.43 8.35 -12.64
N THR A 293 -13.12 7.65 -11.72
CA THR A 293 -12.50 6.78 -10.71
C THR A 293 -13.21 5.43 -10.69
N ALA A 294 -12.49 4.32 -10.71
CA ALA A 294 -13.08 3.03 -10.29
C ALA A 294 -13.46 3.07 -8.80
N TYR A 295 -14.42 2.26 -8.38
CA TYR A 295 -14.79 2.09 -6.98
C TYR A 295 -15.03 0.62 -6.62
N ILE A 296 -14.87 0.31 -5.33
CA ILE A 296 -15.28 -0.93 -4.66
C ILE A 296 -15.82 -0.47 -3.30
N GLN A 297 -17.12 -0.56 -3.05
CA GLN A 297 -17.71 0.14 -1.91
C GLN A 297 -17.11 -0.33 -0.56
N PRO A 298 -16.77 0.61 0.35
CA PRO A 298 -17.03 2.06 0.30
C PRO A 298 -15.96 2.89 -0.44
N ASP A 299 -14.86 2.29 -0.87
CA ASP A 299 -13.64 2.96 -1.33
C ASP A 299 -13.70 3.35 -2.83
N LYS A 300 -12.85 4.29 -3.23
CA LYS A 300 -12.64 4.67 -4.63
C LYS A 300 -11.15 4.84 -4.96
N GLY A 301 -10.79 4.56 -6.20
CA GLY A 301 -9.42 4.61 -6.68
C GLY A 301 -8.97 6.00 -7.12
N LYS A 302 -7.69 6.07 -7.51
CA LYS A 302 -7.07 7.22 -8.19
C LYS A 302 -7.88 7.66 -9.41
N GLU A 303 -7.78 8.95 -9.72
CA GLU A 303 -8.42 9.56 -10.88
C GLU A 303 -7.67 9.22 -12.19
N SER A 304 -8.42 8.98 -13.26
CA SER A 304 -7.90 8.86 -14.63
C SER A 304 -7.26 10.15 -15.14
N ASN A 305 -6.80 10.16 -16.40
CA ASN A 305 -7.13 11.19 -17.39
C ASN A 305 -7.89 12.42 -16.91
N GLU A 306 -7.36 13.64 -17.08
CA GLU A 306 -8.23 14.74 -17.49
C GLU A 306 -8.32 14.70 -19.03
N GLU A 307 -9.52 14.50 -19.58
CA GLU A 307 -9.78 14.57 -21.02
C GLU A 307 -10.67 15.77 -21.33
N THR A 308 -10.30 16.59 -22.32
CA THR A 308 -11.03 17.84 -22.63
C THR A 308 -11.56 17.83 -24.06
N VAL A 309 -12.87 18.02 -24.19
CA VAL A 309 -13.57 18.09 -25.47
C VAL A 309 -14.33 19.41 -25.54
N THR A 310 -14.27 20.07 -26.69
CA THR A 310 -15.11 21.25 -26.98
C THR A 310 -16.17 20.85 -27.98
N LEU A 311 -17.44 20.95 -27.59
CA LEU A 311 -18.55 20.87 -28.52
C LEU A 311 -18.68 22.19 -29.27
N SER A 312 -18.70 22.11 -30.60
CA SER A 312 -18.92 23.26 -31.47
C SER A 312 -19.84 22.85 -32.63
N GLY A 313 -21.15 22.78 -32.35
CA GLY A 313 -22.16 22.36 -33.32
C GLY A 313 -23.41 23.25 -33.35
N GLY A 314 -23.51 24.23 -32.44
CA GLY A 314 -24.79 24.77 -32.04
C GLY A 314 -25.37 23.90 -30.94
N ALA A 315 -25.63 24.48 -29.77
CA ALA A 315 -26.50 23.84 -28.78
C ALA A 315 -27.82 23.50 -29.48
N GLN A 316 -28.12 22.21 -29.63
CA GLN A 316 -29.40 21.77 -30.20
C GLN A 316 -30.48 22.21 -29.23
N THR A 317 -31.14 23.30 -29.61
CA THR A 317 -32.23 23.90 -28.86
C THR A 317 -33.53 23.55 -29.52
N TYR A 318 -34.50 23.18 -28.70
CA TYR A 318 -35.81 22.72 -29.13
C TYR A 318 -36.89 23.76 -28.81
N THR A 319 -38.01 23.60 -29.50
CA THR A 319 -39.26 24.32 -29.26
C THR A 319 -40.31 23.36 -28.72
N VAL A 320 -40.89 23.72 -27.57
CA VAL A 320 -42.07 23.05 -27.02
C VAL A 320 -43.27 23.98 -27.19
N THR A 321 -44.27 23.50 -27.92
CA THR A 321 -45.53 24.20 -28.15
C THR A 321 -46.60 23.61 -27.23
N TYR A 322 -47.10 24.38 -26.26
CA TYR A 322 -48.28 24.01 -25.49
C TYR A 322 -49.54 24.50 -26.20
N ASN A 323 -50.41 23.58 -26.59
CA ASN A 323 -51.66 23.84 -27.27
C ASN A 323 -52.85 23.55 -26.33
N ALA A 324 -53.56 24.60 -25.90
CA ALA A 324 -54.73 24.51 -25.03
C ALA A 324 -55.96 23.88 -25.72
N ASN A 325 -55.85 23.48 -27.00
CA ASN A 325 -56.95 23.14 -27.91
C ASN A 325 -57.91 24.35 -28.03
N ASP A 326 -59.20 24.20 -27.74
CA ASP A 326 -60.16 25.32 -27.67
C ASP A 326 -60.15 26.05 -26.30
N GLY A 327 -59.15 25.80 -25.46
CA GLY A 327 -58.91 26.53 -24.21
C GLY A 327 -58.15 27.84 -24.43
N VAL A 328 -57.98 28.61 -23.37
CA VAL A 328 -57.32 29.92 -23.36
C VAL A 328 -56.31 30.00 -22.21
N PHE A 329 -55.10 30.47 -22.51
CA PHE A 329 -54.08 30.82 -21.52
C PHE A 329 -54.30 32.23 -20.95
N ASP A 330 -53.86 32.46 -19.71
CA ASP A 330 -53.71 33.83 -19.20
C ASP A 330 -52.56 34.54 -19.93
N SER A 331 -52.63 35.86 -20.04
CA SER A 331 -51.57 36.76 -20.47
C SER A 331 -50.24 36.61 -19.69
N ALA A 332 -50.27 36.08 -18.48
CA ALA A 332 -49.09 35.79 -17.67
C ALA A 332 -49.02 34.27 -17.36
N VAL A 333 -48.22 33.54 -18.12
CA VAL A 333 -47.92 32.11 -17.89
C VAL A 333 -46.46 31.95 -17.48
N ASP A 334 -46.22 31.34 -16.33
CA ASP A 334 -44.90 30.86 -15.91
C ASP A 334 -44.68 29.44 -16.46
N VAL A 335 -43.51 29.20 -17.05
CA VAL A 335 -43.04 27.91 -17.60
C VAL A 335 -41.73 27.45 -16.96
N GLY A 336 -41.23 28.17 -15.96
CA GLY A 336 -40.04 27.82 -15.19
C GLY A 336 -38.97 28.90 -15.24
N SER A 337 -38.09 28.92 -14.23
CA SER A 337 -37.17 30.02 -13.95
C SER A 337 -36.01 30.24 -14.95
N THR A 338 -35.95 29.48 -16.05
CA THR A 338 -34.84 29.51 -17.03
C THR A 338 -35.26 29.79 -18.47
N HIS A 339 -36.55 29.68 -18.83
CA HIS A 339 -37.03 29.83 -20.21
C HIS A 339 -38.25 30.74 -20.28
N THR A 340 -38.33 31.58 -21.32
CA THR A 340 -39.44 32.51 -21.50
C THR A 340 -40.43 31.95 -22.51
N GLY A 341 -41.68 31.72 -22.10
CA GLY A 341 -42.77 31.38 -23.02
C GLY A 341 -43.36 32.62 -23.70
N MET A 342 -43.69 32.52 -24.99
CA MET A 342 -44.47 33.53 -25.73
C MET A 342 -45.84 32.96 -26.13
N LEU A 343 -46.89 33.75 -25.93
CA LEU A 343 -48.23 33.42 -26.43
C LEU A 343 -48.33 33.75 -27.91
N THR A 344 -48.44 32.72 -28.76
CA THR A 344 -48.65 32.84 -30.22
C THR A 344 -50.13 32.73 -30.59
N GLY A 345 -50.99 33.29 -29.73
CA GLY A 345 -52.44 33.25 -29.82
C GLY A 345 -53.08 33.16 -28.44
N SER A 346 -54.40 33.03 -28.36
CA SER A 346 -55.08 32.81 -27.07
C SER A 346 -54.88 31.39 -26.53
N ASN A 347 -54.59 30.43 -27.39
CA ASN A 347 -54.57 29.00 -27.09
C ASN A 347 -53.21 28.32 -27.34
N ILE A 348 -52.18 29.06 -27.74
CA ILE A 348 -50.84 28.52 -28.01
C ILE A 348 -49.80 29.30 -27.20
N LEU A 349 -48.93 28.56 -26.53
CA LEU A 349 -47.77 29.05 -25.78
C LEU A 349 -46.53 28.31 -26.31
N GLU A 350 -45.60 29.04 -26.91
CA GLU A 350 -44.34 28.49 -27.41
C GLU A 350 -43.19 28.81 -26.45
N VAL A 351 -42.40 27.79 -26.12
CA VAL A 351 -41.17 27.92 -25.34
C VAL A 351 -40.03 27.48 -26.23
N THR A 352 -39.10 28.39 -26.53
CA THR A 352 -37.98 28.21 -27.47
C THR A 352 -36.64 28.28 -26.75
N GLY A 353 -35.57 27.81 -27.40
CA GLY A 353 -34.22 27.88 -26.84
C GLY A 353 -33.93 26.84 -25.76
N ILE A 354 -34.75 25.79 -25.66
CA ILE A 354 -34.66 24.74 -24.64
C ILE A 354 -33.50 23.81 -24.99
N ASN A 355 -32.46 23.69 -24.16
CA ASN A 355 -31.35 22.80 -24.49
C ASN A 355 -31.79 21.33 -24.43
N SER A 356 -31.16 20.49 -25.25
CA SER A 356 -31.37 19.05 -25.18
C SER A 356 -31.20 18.52 -23.75
N GLY A 357 -32.19 17.80 -23.23
CA GLY A 357 -32.21 17.28 -21.86
C GLY A 357 -32.73 18.24 -20.78
N ASP A 358 -32.92 19.54 -21.08
CA ASP A 358 -33.56 20.46 -20.14
C ASP A 358 -34.99 20.02 -19.83
N LYS A 359 -35.40 20.22 -18.57
CA LYS A 359 -36.76 19.94 -18.10
C LYS A 359 -37.56 21.23 -18.04
N LEU A 360 -38.81 21.18 -18.50
CA LEU A 360 -39.75 22.29 -18.34
C LEU A 360 -40.56 22.10 -17.05
N THR A 361 -41.09 23.20 -16.52
CA THR A 361 -42.14 23.13 -15.50
C THR A 361 -43.52 23.22 -16.15
N LYS A 362 -44.54 22.73 -15.46
CA LYS A 362 -45.93 22.79 -15.93
C LYS A 362 -46.41 24.26 -16.03
N PRO A 363 -46.96 24.69 -17.18
CA PRO A 363 -47.55 26.02 -17.35
C PRO A 363 -48.48 26.42 -16.20
N THR A 364 -48.17 27.54 -15.54
CA THR A 364 -48.87 28.05 -14.36
C THR A 364 -49.28 29.52 -14.57
N PRO A 365 -50.58 29.88 -14.44
CA PRO A 365 -51.73 29.00 -14.22
C PRO A 365 -51.98 28.06 -15.42
N PRO A 366 -52.66 26.91 -15.20
CA PRO A 366 -53.09 26.07 -16.32
C PRO A 366 -54.09 26.82 -17.20
N PRO A 367 -54.23 26.46 -18.50
CA PRO A 367 -55.22 27.07 -19.36
C PRO A 367 -56.64 26.81 -18.85
N THR A 368 -57.60 27.62 -19.31
CA THR A 368 -59.02 27.53 -18.95
C THR A 368 -59.90 27.25 -20.18
N LYS A 369 -61.01 26.53 -20.01
CA LYS A 369 -62.00 26.29 -21.08
C LYS A 369 -63.40 26.28 -20.50
N ASN A 370 -64.28 27.14 -21.00
CA ASN A 370 -65.60 27.33 -20.40
C ASN A 370 -66.44 26.03 -20.39
N GLY A 371 -66.90 25.62 -19.21
CA GLY A 371 -67.64 24.38 -19.00
C GLY A 371 -66.78 23.11 -18.92
N TYR A 372 -65.45 23.23 -18.78
CA TYR A 372 -64.51 22.11 -18.64
C TYR A 372 -63.49 22.37 -17.53
N THR A 373 -62.89 21.29 -17.01
CA THR A 373 -61.76 21.31 -16.07
C THR A 373 -60.53 20.71 -16.76
N PHE A 374 -59.41 21.43 -16.71
CA PHE A 374 -58.10 20.95 -17.18
C PHE A 374 -57.64 19.74 -16.36
N GLN A 375 -57.10 18.71 -17.00
CA GLN A 375 -56.54 17.54 -16.32
C GLN A 375 -55.01 17.55 -16.40
N TYR A 376 -54.47 17.24 -17.57
CA TYR A 376 -53.04 17.05 -17.83
C TYR A 376 -52.66 17.48 -19.25
N TRP A 377 -51.35 17.50 -19.49
CA TRP A 377 -50.74 17.67 -20.81
C TRP A 377 -50.46 16.28 -21.42
N TYR A 378 -50.69 16.11 -22.71
CA TYR A 378 -50.38 14.86 -23.42
C TYR A 378 -49.65 15.14 -24.74
N ASP A 379 -48.83 14.19 -25.18
CA ASP A 379 -48.02 14.31 -26.40
C ASP A 379 -48.81 14.03 -27.69
N SER A 380 -48.14 14.04 -28.85
CA SER A 380 -48.76 13.67 -30.13
C SER A 380 -49.20 12.19 -30.23
N SER A 381 -48.87 11.36 -29.25
CA SER A 381 -49.18 9.92 -29.17
C SER A 381 -50.38 9.61 -28.25
N ASP A 382 -51.03 10.64 -27.70
CA ASP A 382 -52.06 10.56 -26.64
C ASP A 382 -51.57 9.97 -25.31
N VAL A 383 -50.28 10.11 -25.00
CA VAL A 383 -49.65 9.73 -23.72
C VAL A 383 -49.51 10.96 -22.83
N GLU A 384 -49.86 10.83 -21.54
CA GLU A 384 -49.67 11.90 -20.54
C GLU A 384 -48.19 12.23 -20.37
N TRP A 385 -47.85 13.52 -20.40
CA TRP A 385 -46.46 14.00 -20.37
C TRP A 385 -45.91 14.10 -18.93
N ASP A 386 -44.79 13.42 -18.65
CA ASP A 386 -44.06 13.56 -17.40
C ASP A 386 -43.07 14.74 -17.47
N PHE A 387 -43.27 15.75 -16.63
CA PHE A 387 -42.39 16.91 -16.52
C PHE A 387 -41.04 16.60 -15.83
N ASN A 388 -40.82 15.35 -15.40
CA ASN A 388 -39.50 14.85 -15.01
C ASN A 388 -38.64 14.43 -16.21
N ASP A 389 -39.21 14.28 -17.41
CA ASP A 389 -38.46 13.95 -18.62
C ASP A 389 -37.81 15.21 -19.25
N GLY A 390 -36.67 15.00 -19.90
CA GLY A 390 -35.92 16.06 -20.61
C GLY A 390 -36.37 16.21 -22.06
N ILE A 391 -36.37 17.42 -22.59
CA ILE A 391 -36.75 17.70 -23.97
C ILE A 391 -35.61 17.31 -24.92
N ILE A 392 -35.86 16.37 -25.84
CA ILE A 392 -34.85 15.84 -26.78
C ILE A 392 -35.19 16.06 -28.27
N ASN A 393 -36.31 16.71 -28.55
CA ASN A 393 -36.78 17.08 -29.89
C ASN A 393 -37.84 18.18 -29.79
N ASP A 394 -38.12 18.87 -30.91
CA ASP A 394 -39.29 19.74 -31.03
C ASP A 394 -40.59 18.92 -30.82
N MET A 395 -41.53 19.44 -30.04
CA MET A 395 -42.77 18.73 -29.72
C MET A 395 -43.95 19.66 -29.43
N THR A 396 -45.16 19.12 -29.56
CA THR A 396 -46.40 19.78 -29.15
C THR A 396 -47.07 18.99 -28.03
N LEU A 397 -47.41 19.67 -26.95
CA LEU A 397 -48.17 19.15 -25.82
C LEU A 397 -49.59 19.72 -25.86
N TYR A 398 -50.59 18.85 -25.72
CA TYR A 398 -52.01 19.19 -25.85
C TYR A 398 -52.73 19.14 -24.49
N ALA A 399 -53.66 20.06 -24.26
CA ALA A 399 -54.43 20.09 -23.01
C ALA A 399 -55.58 19.08 -23.03
N LYS A 400 -55.62 18.16 -22.06
CA LYS A 400 -56.76 17.25 -21.84
C LYS A 400 -57.82 17.92 -20.97
N TRP A 401 -59.08 17.76 -21.36
CA TRP A 401 -60.24 18.44 -20.76
C TRP A 401 -61.31 17.45 -20.30
N GLN A 402 -61.86 17.63 -19.10
CA GLN A 402 -63.06 16.94 -18.63
C GLN A 402 -64.25 17.89 -18.64
N LYS A 403 -65.40 17.48 -19.19
CA LYS A 403 -66.61 18.31 -19.22
C LYS A 403 -67.23 18.42 -17.83
N ASN A 404 -67.60 19.63 -17.42
CA ASN A 404 -68.30 19.87 -16.17
C ASN A 404 -69.75 19.38 -16.31
N GLY A 405 -70.20 18.55 -15.37
CA GLY A 405 -71.52 17.92 -15.44
C GLY A 405 -72.65 18.94 -15.38
N GLY A 406 -73.42 19.07 -16.47
CA GLY A 406 -74.62 19.91 -16.48
C GLY A 406 -75.79 19.17 -15.82
N SER A 407 -76.24 19.63 -14.65
CA SER A 407 -77.50 19.18 -14.07
C SER A 407 -78.68 19.85 -14.78
N ASN A 408 -79.57 19.05 -15.34
CA ASN A 408 -80.84 19.55 -15.86
C ASN A 408 -81.88 19.58 -14.73
N GLY A 409 -82.27 20.78 -14.31
CA GLY A 409 -83.57 21.03 -13.65
C GLY A 409 -83.58 21.30 -12.14
N GLY A 410 -83.74 22.58 -11.78
CA GLY A 410 -84.77 22.94 -10.79
C GLY A 410 -84.37 23.40 -9.39
N LYS A 411 -83.68 24.55 -9.28
CA LYS A 411 -83.97 25.70 -8.39
C LYS A 411 -82.71 26.57 -8.20
N ASP A 412 -82.88 27.89 -8.25
CA ASP A 412 -81.79 28.86 -8.09
C ASP A 412 -81.17 28.80 -6.67
N PRO A 413 -79.84 28.82 -6.55
CA PRO A 413 -79.15 29.26 -5.35
C PRO A 413 -78.91 30.78 -5.40
N GLU A 414 -79.33 31.46 -4.34
CA GLU A 414 -79.16 32.88 -4.08
C GLU A 414 -77.66 33.26 -3.92
N PRO A 415 -77.22 34.47 -4.36
CA PRO A 415 -75.81 34.85 -4.30
C PRO A 415 -75.33 35.14 -2.87
N PRO A 416 -74.11 34.75 -2.47
CA PRO A 416 -73.59 35.04 -1.14
C PRO A 416 -73.18 36.51 -0.97
N THR A 417 -73.84 37.18 -0.03
CA THR A 417 -73.54 38.54 0.44
C THR A 417 -72.17 38.60 1.14
N PRO A 418 -71.35 39.65 0.93
CA PRO A 418 -70.02 39.75 1.55
C PRO A 418 -70.10 40.04 3.07
N THR A 419 -69.08 39.60 3.82
CA THR A 419 -68.93 39.94 5.25
C THR A 419 -67.53 40.48 5.53
N GLU A 420 -67.47 41.70 6.08
CA GLU A 420 -66.25 42.35 6.58
C GLU A 420 -66.37 42.52 8.13
N PRO A 421 -65.40 43.10 8.85
CA PRO A 421 -64.59 42.35 9.80
C PRO A 421 -64.91 42.65 11.28
N SER A 422 -64.38 41.84 12.20
CA SER A 422 -64.29 42.26 13.61
C SER A 422 -63.03 41.78 14.35
N LYS A 423 -62.50 42.70 15.15
CA LYS A 423 -61.34 42.67 16.06
C LYS A 423 -61.69 43.71 17.17
N PRO A 424 -60.97 43.88 18.29
CA PRO A 424 -60.13 42.99 19.11
C PRO A 424 -60.70 42.82 20.56
N GLY A 425 -60.02 42.07 21.44
CA GLY A 425 -60.28 42.13 22.89
C GLY A 425 -59.28 41.30 23.73
N GLN A 426 -58.65 41.91 24.74
CA GLN A 426 -57.64 41.28 25.62
C GLN A 426 -58.24 40.83 26.96
N GLY A 427 -57.55 39.96 27.71
CA GLY A 427 -57.74 39.86 29.17
C GLY A 427 -57.15 38.62 29.86
N HIS A 428 -56.14 38.83 30.72
CA HIS A 428 -55.63 37.91 31.76
C HIS A 428 -56.75 37.36 32.68
N SER A 429 -56.62 36.28 33.47
CA SER A 429 -55.48 35.49 34.01
C SER A 429 -55.93 33.99 34.18
N SER A 430 -55.38 33.04 34.96
CA SER A 430 -54.31 32.97 35.99
C SER A 430 -53.80 31.51 36.22
N GLU A 431 -52.75 31.39 37.04
CA GLU A 431 -52.35 30.23 37.87
C GLU A 431 -51.59 29.02 37.28
N SER A 432 -50.76 28.47 38.18
CA SER A 432 -49.62 27.60 37.93
C SER A 432 -49.79 26.22 38.56
N MET A 433 -49.20 25.19 37.95
CA MET A 433 -48.54 24.12 38.69
C MET A 433 -47.30 23.65 37.92
N GLN A 434 -46.20 23.40 38.63
CA GLN A 434 -44.88 23.17 38.07
C GLN A 434 -44.47 21.70 38.29
N GLY A 435 -44.18 20.98 37.20
CA GLY A 435 -43.59 19.63 37.22
C GLY A 435 -42.13 19.67 36.74
N PRO A 436 -41.21 18.87 37.32
CA PRO A 436 -39.79 19.06 37.09
C PRO A 436 -39.30 18.52 35.74
N LYS A 437 -38.39 19.28 35.15
CA LYS A 437 -37.57 18.95 33.98
C LYS A 437 -36.53 17.88 34.36
N PRO A 438 -36.37 16.76 33.63
CA PRO A 438 -35.21 15.90 33.77
C PRO A 438 -33.98 16.55 33.11
N GLU A 439 -32.86 16.59 33.83
CA GLU A 439 -31.56 16.97 33.28
C GLU A 439 -30.95 15.82 32.45
N PRO A 440 -30.14 16.11 31.42
CA PRO A 440 -29.39 15.08 30.72
C PRO A 440 -28.29 14.51 31.63
N LEU A 441 -28.14 13.17 31.58
CA LEU A 441 -27.08 12.45 32.30
C LEU A 441 -25.69 12.93 31.85
N LYS A 442 -24.81 13.22 32.81
CA LYS A 442 -23.38 13.41 32.52
C LYS A 442 -22.74 12.07 32.20
N GLU A 443 -22.05 12.02 31.07
CA GLU A 443 -21.14 10.95 30.68
C GLU A 443 -19.90 10.97 31.59
N PRO A 444 -19.34 9.82 32.00
CA PRO A 444 -18.16 9.79 32.85
C PRO A 444 -16.88 10.11 32.06
N GLU A 445 -16.14 11.10 32.56
CA GLU A 445 -14.85 11.51 32.03
C GLU A 445 -13.81 10.39 32.26
N LEU A 446 -13.23 9.88 31.17
CA LEU A 446 -12.19 8.84 31.22
C LEU A 446 -10.82 9.47 31.51
N GLU A 447 -10.32 9.33 32.74
CA GLU A 447 -8.94 9.73 33.06
C GLU A 447 -7.91 8.85 32.31
N PRO A 448 -6.78 9.44 31.85
CA PRO A 448 -5.72 8.69 31.19
C PRO A 448 -4.93 7.85 32.20
N ILE A 449 -5.15 6.53 32.19
CA ILE A 449 -4.36 5.57 32.96
C ILE A 449 -2.91 5.57 32.43
N THR A 450 -2.05 6.36 33.06
CA THR A 450 -0.61 6.31 32.88
C THR A 450 0.04 5.61 34.08
N GLN A 451 -0.13 4.28 34.16
CA GLN A 451 0.60 3.49 35.14
C GLN A 451 2.11 3.54 34.83
N GLY A 452 2.89 4.00 35.80
CA GLY A 452 4.34 4.10 35.67
C GLY A 452 5.01 2.73 35.63
N LEU A 453 5.96 2.56 34.72
CA LEU A 453 6.90 1.44 34.72
C LEU A 453 8.30 1.90 35.16
N ALA A 454 8.79 1.26 36.23
CA ALA A 454 10.19 1.11 36.60
C ALA A 454 11.03 2.38 36.94
N ALA A 455 10.70 3.05 38.05
CA ALA A 455 11.62 3.96 38.77
C ALA A 455 12.85 3.26 39.41
N TRP A 456 13.15 2.02 39.04
CA TRP A 456 14.27 1.20 39.53
C TRP A 456 15.35 0.92 38.45
N ALA A 457 15.16 1.40 37.21
CA ALA A 457 16.13 1.20 36.13
C ALA A 457 17.37 2.13 36.20
N PHE A 458 17.23 3.35 36.74
CA PHE A 458 18.31 4.34 36.80
C PHE A 458 19.58 3.91 37.58
N PRO A 459 19.49 3.33 38.80
CA PRO A 459 20.71 2.91 39.52
C PRO A 459 21.44 1.75 38.84
N LEU A 460 20.73 0.86 38.13
CA LEU A 460 21.34 -0.24 37.39
C LEU A 460 22.12 0.27 36.17
N PHE A 461 21.56 1.25 35.44
CA PHE A 461 22.21 1.86 34.28
C PHE A 461 23.49 2.61 34.67
N LEU A 462 23.47 3.32 35.81
CA LEU A 462 24.65 3.98 36.36
C LEU A 462 25.75 2.98 36.77
N LEU A 463 25.38 1.84 37.38
CA LEU A 463 26.31 0.78 37.74
C LEU A 463 26.99 0.18 36.49
N ILE A 464 26.22 -0.11 35.45
CA ILE A 464 26.73 -0.64 34.16
C ILE A 464 27.69 0.37 33.52
N LEU A 465 27.35 1.67 33.52
CA LEU A 465 28.22 2.72 32.99
C LEU A 465 29.55 2.81 33.75
N ILE A 466 29.53 2.70 35.09
CA ILE A 466 30.74 2.68 35.93
C ILE A 466 31.60 1.46 35.61
N ILE A 467 31.00 0.28 35.41
CA ILE A 467 31.72 -0.95 35.03
C ILE A 467 32.38 -0.80 33.65
N ILE A 468 31.68 -0.22 32.67
CA ILE A 468 32.23 0.04 31.33
C ILE A 468 33.41 1.02 31.40
N ILE A 469 33.29 2.12 32.16
CA ILE A 469 34.36 3.11 32.34
C ILE A 469 35.58 2.46 33.03
N ALA A 470 35.36 1.64 34.07
CA ALA A 470 36.42 0.90 34.75
C ALA A 470 37.13 -0.10 33.81
N TYR A 471 36.37 -0.83 33.00
CA TYR A 471 36.92 -1.76 31.99
C TYR A 471 37.76 -1.03 30.93
N LEU A 472 37.27 0.08 30.39
CA LEU A 472 38.01 0.91 29.43
C LEU A 472 39.28 1.50 30.05
N TYR A 473 39.23 1.96 31.30
CA TYR A 473 40.41 2.44 32.03
C TYR A 473 41.45 1.32 32.25
N ILE A 474 41.03 0.12 32.66
CA ILE A 474 41.92 -1.05 32.83
C ILE A 474 42.53 -1.46 31.48
N ARG A 475 41.73 -1.51 30.40
CA ARG A 475 42.19 -1.83 29.05
C ARG A 475 43.21 -0.80 28.55
N HIS A 476 42.94 0.49 28.75
CA HIS A 476 43.89 1.56 28.42
C HIS A 476 45.20 1.44 29.23
N LYS A 477 45.10 1.19 30.55
CA LYS A 477 46.26 1.04 31.44
C LYS A 477 47.08 -0.22 31.14
N ARG A 478 46.46 -1.32 30.68
CA ARG A 478 47.15 -2.50 30.11
C ARG A 478 47.88 -2.13 28.82
N ARG A 479 47.22 -1.44 27.86
CA ARG A 479 47.85 -1.02 26.59
C ARG A 479 49.07 -0.12 26.83
N GLN A 480 48.98 0.83 27.77
CA GLN A 480 50.08 1.69 28.20
C GLN A 480 51.23 0.93 28.91
N ARG A 481 50.96 -0.23 29.52
CA ARG A 481 52.01 -1.12 30.06
C ARG A 481 52.69 -1.95 28.98
N MET A 482 51.93 -2.52 28.03
CA MET A 482 52.54 -3.31 26.93
C MET A 482 53.43 -2.43 26.04
N MET A 483 53.03 -1.18 25.74
CA MET A 483 53.88 -0.20 25.06
C MET A 483 55.14 0.22 25.85
N LYS A 484 55.20 0.00 27.17
CA LYS A 484 56.42 0.24 27.98
C LYS A 484 57.31 -1.00 28.14
N ASN A 485 56.77 -2.19 27.91
CA ASN A 485 57.49 -3.46 28.09
C ASN A 485 58.05 -4.04 26.78
N GLY A 486 57.70 -3.47 25.61
CA GLY A 486 58.23 -3.90 24.32
C GLY A 486 57.62 -5.20 23.77
N GLU A 487 56.44 -5.59 24.27
CA GLU A 487 55.67 -6.76 23.80
C GLU A 487 54.49 -6.28 22.94
N LEU A 488 54.78 -5.90 21.69
CA LEU A 488 53.80 -5.60 20.64
C LEU A 488 54.41 -5.83 19.25
#